data_AF-A0A3A4SQI5-F1
#
_entry.id   AF-A0A3A4SQI5-F1
#
_cell.length_a   1.000
_cell.length_b   1.000
_cell.length_c   1.000
_cell.angle_alpha   90.00
_cell.angle_beta   90.00
_cell.angle_gamma   90.00
#
_symmetry.space_group_name_H-M   'P 1'
#
loop_
_entity.id
_entity.type
_entity.pdbx_description
1 polymer ?
#
loop_
_entity_poly.entity_id
_entity_poly.type
_entity_poly.pdbx_seq_one_letter_code
_entity_poly.pdbx_strand_id
1 'polypeptide(L)'
;MKSSIKKAQTEPDQPLSILKNTDHGRNISIPDDDQFLDSVQLNNLEQSFREWANGSSRVDVRLSRQRILIVFLLIRYTGAKLNEALAINPFKDINAERQSVLFKSAGPAIKSETDTGPREVQISEALSREIQTALADISFKDSLQNLFDIDPGFVRRKFYERAEACGFPKRLGGPEMIRKARAVELMQANMPLPAVQMMMGHSTLNLTSAYVSFSTDEIQQVTRLFMERESSRKTSARNSFFGKIQTIQRGDIQALVNLTTIGGHSVTTVITNYSLDLLGLREGRLITAEVKAPWVTLQKGIEEPESSAENRFNGIITRITSGSVNTEYAVRISDGTELSAIISTESSRRLEFSKGDPVWAMFNCFAVVLHVD
;
A
#
# COMPACT_ATOMS: atom_id res chain seq x y z
N MET A 1 -43.29 67.79 -14.93
CA MET A 1 -43.86 66.57 -15.55
C MET A 1 -42.80 65.94 -16.42
N LYS A 2 -42.62 64.63 -16.28
CA LYS A 2 -41.58 63.78 -16.90
C LYS A 2 -41.82 63.61 -18.41
N SER A 3 -40.75 63.57 -19.21
CA SER A 3 -40.68 62.93 -20.55
C SER A 3 -39.20 62.90 -20.98
N SER A 4 -38.50 61.79 -20.77
CA SER A 4 -38.18 60.75 -21.77
C SER A 4 -37.02 61.11 -22.72
N ILE A 5 -35.82 60.67 -22.35
CA ILE A 5 -34.68 60.50 -23.27
C ILE A 5 -34.38 59.00 -23.32
N LYS A 6 -34.61 58.40 -24.50
CA LYS A 6 -34.17 57.04 -24.86
C LYS A 6 -32.67 57.06 -25.16
N LYS A 7 -31.91 56.13 -24.57
CA LYS A 7 -30.60 55.71 -25.08
C LYS A 7 -30.61 54.19 -25.25
N ALA A 8 -30.19 53.77 -26.43
CA ALA A 8 -30.11 52.39 -26.88
C ALA A 8 -29.01 51.63 -26.12
N GLN A 9 -29.34 50.42 -25.67
CA GLN A 9 -28.39 49.40 -25.26
C GLN A 9 -28.43 48.27 -26.29
N THR A 10 -27.30 48.10 -26.98
CA THR A 10 -26.94 46.93 -27.78
C THR A 10 -26.28 45.91 -26.85
N GLU A 11 -26.92 44.77 -26.63
CA GLU A 11 -26.30 43.55 -26.12
C GLU A 11 -25.51 42.87 -27.26
N PRO A 12 -24.28 42.40 -27.01
CA PRO A 12 -23.66 41.39 -27.86
C PRO A 12 -23.38 40.09 -27.10
N ASP A 13 -23.81 39.00 -27.74
CA ASP A 13 -23.16 37.70 -27.87
C ASP A 13 -22.65 36.97 -26.62
N GLN A 14 -23.44 35.98 -26.21
CA GLN A 14 -22.95 34.79 -25.51
C GLN A 14 -22.18 33.88 -26.49
N PRO A 15 -20.96 33.43 -26.16
CA PRO A 15 -20.41 32.21 -26.75
C PRO A 15 -20.33 31.07 -25.73
N LEU A 16 -21.00 29.97 -26.09
CA LEU A 16 -20.58 28.58 -25.95
C LEU A 16 -19.98 28.13 -24.60
N SER A 17 -20.85 27.52 -23.78
CA SER A 17 -20.47 26.63 -22.68
C SER A 17 -19.74 25.39 -23.21
N ILE A 18 -18.41 25.35 -23.05
CA ILE A 18 -17.55 24.23 -23.42
C ILE A 18 -17.25 23.39 -22.16
N LEU A 19 -17.71 22.14 -22.22
CA LEU A 19 -17.22 20.92 -21.56
C LEU A 19 -17.12 20.90 -20.03
N LYS A 20 -18.23 20.48 -19.41
CA LYS A 20 -18.19 19.69 -18.18
C LYS A 20 -17.43 18.39 -18.45
N ASN A 21 -16.17 18.31 -18.01
CA ASN A 21 -15.55 17.01 -17.81
C ASN A 21 -16.05 16.47 -16.47
N THR A 22 -16.89 15.44 -16.56
CA THR A 22 -17.41 14.68 -15.42
C THR A 22 -16.27 13.88 -14.81
N ASP A 23 -15.66 14.44 -13.77
CA ASP A 23 -14.68 13.74 -12.96
C ASP A 23 -15.43 12.76 -12.03
N HIS A 24 -15.45 11.48 -12.41
CA HIS A 24 -15.94 10.37 -11.58
C HIS A 24 -14.81 9.81 -10.71
N GLY A 25 -14.05 10.68 -10.06
CA GLY A 25 -13.22 10.32 -8.92
C GLY A 25 -14.07 10.33 -7.65
N ARG A 26 -14.61 9.18 -7.24
CA ARG A 26 -15.03 9.02 -5.83
C ARG A 26 -13.77 9.24 -4.99
N ASN A 27 -13.68 10.42 -4.36
CA ASN A 27 -12.72 10.73 -3.32
C ASN A 27 -12.65 9.57 -2.33
N ILE A 28 -11.59 8.76 -2.40
CA ILE A 28 -11.18 7.93 -1.27
C ILE A 28 -10.42 8.88 -0.36
N SER A 29 -11.16 9.65 0.44
CA SER A 29 -10.61 10.37 1.57
C SER A 29 -10.01 9.33 2.52
N ILE A 30 -8.69 9.35 2.69
CA ILE A 30 -8.07 8.63 3.81
C ILE A 30 -8.71 9.17 5.09
N PRO A 31 -9.26 8.30 5.96
CA PRO A 31 -9.84 8.76 7.22
C PRO A 31 -8.76 9.44 8.06
N ASP A 32 -9.12 10.44 8.88
CA ASP A 32 -8.19 11.16 9.76
C ASP A 32 -7.28 10.21 10.58
N ASP A 33 -6.04 10.64 10.85
CA ASP A 33 -5.00 9.89 11.59
C ASP A 33 -5.48 9.36 12.96
N ASP A 34 -6.54 9.92 13.55
CA ASP A 34 -7.14 9.48 14.81
C ASP A 34 -8.04 8.22 14.70
N GLN A 35 -8.22 7.68 13.50
CA GLN A 35 -9.15 6.59 13.26
C GLN A 35 -8.51 5.21 13.31
N PHE A 36 -7.21 5.04 13.11
CA PHE A 36 -6.53 3.74 13.04
C PHE A 36 -5.15 3.77 13.70
N LEU A 37 -4.58 2.60 14.00
CA LEU A 37 -3.24 2.49 14.59
C LEU A 37 -2.17 2.77 13.53
N ASP A 38 -1.14 3.54 13.88
CA ASP A 38 0.05 3.69 13.04
C ASP A 38 0.93 2.42 13.03
N SER A 39 1.97 2.35 12.20
CA SER A 39 2.86 1.18 12.10
C SER A 39 3.58 0.84 13.42
N VAL A 40 3.94 1.83 14.23
CA VAL A 40 4.62 1.62 15.52
C VAL A 40 3.63 1.04 16.54
N GLN A 41 2.43 1.62 16.60
CA GLN A 41 1.34 1.16 17.46
C GLN A 41 0.87 -0.25 17.05
N LEU A 42 0.78 -0.55 15.75
CA LEU A 42 0.47 -1.89 15.25
C LEU A 42 1.53 -2.91 15.65
N ASN A 43 2.82 -2.55 15.56
CA ASN A 43 3.89 -3.43 16.01
C ASN A 43 3.82 -3.65 17.53
N ASN A 44 3.55 -2.61 18.32
CA ASN A 44 3.36 -2.75 19.78
C ASN A 44 2.17 -3.67 20.11
N LEU A 45 1.07 -3.55 19.34
CA LEU A 45 -0.08 -4.43 19.48
C LEU A 45 0.30 -5.89 19.16
N GLU A 46 1.04 -6.11 18.08
CA GLU A 46 1.55 -7.43 17.72
C GLU A 46 2.41 -8.04 18.83
N GLN A 47 3.35 -7.28 19.39
CA GLN A 47 4.17 -7.76 20.52
C GLN A 47 3.29 -8.14 21.72
N SER A 48 2.27 -7.34 22.06
CA SER A 48 1.32 -7.66 23.12
C SER A 48 0.54 -8.96 22.87
N PHE A 49 0.18 -9.26 21.61
CA PHE A 49 -0.42 -10.56 21.26
C PHE A 49 0.57 -11.72 21.42
N ARG A 50 1.83 -11.54 21.00
CA ARG A 50 2.88 -12.56 21.10
C ARG A 50 3.21 -12.89 22.54
N GLU A 51 3.43 -11.87 23.37
CA GLU A 51 3.67 -12.02 24.82
C GLU A 51 2.48 -12.69 25.51
N TRP A 52 1.26 -12.27 25.18
CA TRP A 52 0.06 -12.85 25.75
C TRP A 52 -0.12 -14.33 25.39
N ALA A 53 0.16 -14.72 24.15
CA ALA A 53 0.08 -16.11 23.72
C ALA A 53 1.03 -17.02 24.50
N ASN A 54 2.25 -16.54 24.74
CA ASN A 54 3.29 -17.29 25.45
C ASN A 54 3.21 -17.19 26.98
N GLY A 55 2.57 -16.14 27.51
CA GLY A 55 2.62 -15.78 28.93
C GLY A 55 1.82 -16.65 29.91
N SER A 56 1.24 -17.77 29.46
CA SER A 56 0.52 -18.70 30.34
C SER A 56 1.35 -19.93 30.67
N SER A 57 1.45 -20.32 31.95
CA SER A 57 2.09 -21.58 32.36
C SER A 57 1.31 -22.82 31.94
N ARG A 58 -0.02 -22.69 31.80
CA ARG A 58 -0.94 -23.72 31.34
C ARG A 58 -0.85 -23.95 29.82
N VAL A 59 -0.58 -25.20 29.43
CA VAL A 59 -0.40 -25.62 28.02
C VAL A 59 -1.68 -25.40 27.21
N ASP A 60 -2.82 -25.87 27.70
CA ASP A 60 -4.13 -25.74 27.05
C ASP A 60 -4.49 -24.27 26.76
N VAL A 61 -4.21 -23.39 27.72
CA VAL A 61 -4.40 -21.95 27.55
C VAL A 61 -3.45 -21.38 26.51
N ARG A 62 -2.16 -21.78 26.50
CA ARG A 62 -1.21 -21.33 25.46
C ARG A 62 -1.68 -21.74 24.07
N LEU A 63 -2.12 -22.98 23.87
CA LEU A 63 -2.61 -23.46 22.57
C LEU A 63 -3.84 -22.67 22.10
N SER A 64 -4.80 -22.40 23.00
CA SER A 64 -5.95 -21.54 22.68
C SER A 64 -5.54 -20.12 22.29
N ARG A 65 -4.56 -19.52 22.98
CA ARG A 65 -4.06 -18.19 22.65
C ARG A 65 -3.20 -18.17 21.38
N GLN A 66 -2.42 -19.21 21.12
CA GLN A 66 -1.65 -19.41 19.89
C GLN A 66 -2.59 -19.40 18.67
N ARG A 67 -3.75 -20.04 18.78
CA ARG A 67 -4.80 -20.01 17.75
C ARG A 67 -5.26 -18.58 17.45
N ILE A 68 -5.49 -17.78 18.48
CA ILE A 68 -5.91 -16.36 18.35
C ILE A 68 -4.77 -15.50 17.79
N LEU A 69 -3.52 -15.78 18.18
CA LEU A 69 -2.34 -15.11 17.62
C LEU A 69 -2.26 -15.35 16.11
N ILE A 70 -2.43 -16.59 15.63
CA ILE A 70 -2.41 -16.87 14.19
C ILE A 70 -3.55 -16.12 13.46
N VAL A 71 -4.76 -16.10 14.01
CA VAL A 71 -5.88 -15.31 13.45
C VAL A 71 -5.53 -13.81 13.38
N PHE A 72 -4.91 -13.27 14.43
CA PHE A 72 -4.42 -11.89 14.44
C PHE A 72 -3.37 -11.66 13.34
N LEU A 73 -2.35 -12.53 13.24
CA LEU A 73 -1.29 -12.41 12.24
C LEU A 73 -1.84 -12.48 10.81
N LEU A 74 -2.79 -13.38 10.56
CA LEU A 74 -3.48 -13.47 9.27
C LEU A 74 -4.16 -12.15 8.94
N ILE A 75 -4.97 -11.59 9.83
CA ILE A 75 -5.65 -10.30 9.62
C ILE A 75 -4.63 -9.17 9.45
N ARG A 76 -3.61 -9.13 10.29
CA ARG A 76 -2.56 -8.10 10.32
C ARG A 76 -1.75 -8.03 9.03
N TYR A 77 -1.39 -9.17 8.45
CA TYR A 77 -0.51 -9.23 7.29
C TYR A 77 -1.24 -9.38 5.98
N THR A 78 -2.36 -10.12 5.93
CA THR A 78 -3.15 -10.31 4.69
C THR A 78 -4.26 -9.29 4.52
N GLY A 79 -4.58 -8.56 5.59
CA GLY A 79 -5.75 -7.69 5.62
C GLY A 79 -7.07 -8.45 5.59
N ALA A 80 -7.14 -9.76 5.87
CA ALA A 80 -8.39 -10.54 5.82
C ALA A 80 -9.51 -9.99 6.73
N LYS A 81 -10.77 -10.18 6.34
CA LYS A 81 -11.91 -9.97 7.25
C LYS A 81 -11.88 -11.04 8.34
N LEU A 82 -12.43 -10.72 9.51
CA LEU A 82 -12.48 -11.67 10.63
C LEU A 82 -13.11 -13.01 10.21
N ASN A 83 -14.27 -12.98 9.57
CA ASN A 83 -14.96 -14.22 9.18
C ASN A 83 -14.21 -15.01 8.11
N GLU A 84 -13.44 -14.35 7.24
CA GLU A 84 -12.58 -15.03 6.26
C GLU A 84 -11.43 -15.74 6.97
N ALA A 85 -10.76 -15.06 7.93
CA ALA A 85 -9.66 -15.62 8.70
C ALA A 85 -10.09 -16.79 9.61
N LEU A 86 -11.34 -16.79 10.10
CA LEU A 86 -11.89 -17.89 10.89
C LEU A 86 -12.35 -19.08 10.02
N ALA A 87 -12.71 -18.83 8.76
CA ALA A 87 -13.21 -19.85 7.84
C ALA A 87 -12.10 -20.64 7.12
N ILE A 88 -10.83 -20.22 7.21
CA ILE A 88 -9.74 -20.93 6.52
C ILE A 88 -9.48 -22.29 7.15
N ASN A 89 -9.08 -23.25 6.31
CA ASN A 89 -8.45 -24.48 6.75
C ASN A 89 -6.92 -24.30 6.75
N PRO A 90 -6.25 -24.20 7.91
CA PRO A 90 -4.82 -23.93 7.97
C PRO A 90 -3.94 -24.99 7.28
N PHE A 91 -4.43 -26.22 7.09
CA PHE A 91 -3.67 -27.30 6.45
C PHE A 91 -3.87 -27.39 4.93
N LYS A 92 -4.86 -26.68 4.38
CA LYS A 92 -5.19 -26.72 2.94
C LYS A 92 -5.08 -25.36 2.28
N ASP A 93 -5.48 -24.33 2.99
CA ASP A 93 -5.64 -22.98 2.45
C ASP A 93 -4.37 -22.13 2.66
N ILE A 94 -3.41 -22.60 3.46
CA ILE A 94 -2.08 -21.98 3.61
C ILE A 94 -1.06 -22.81 2.85
N ASN A 95 -0.50 -22.26 1.78
CA ASN A 95 0.50 -22.93 0.97
C ASN A 95 1.90 -22.42 1.34
N ALA A 96 2.71 -23.29 1.93
CA ALA A 96 4.07 -22.95 2.35
C ALA A 96 5.04 -22.75 1.17
N GLU A 97 4.88 -23.51 0.09
CA GLU A 97 5.73 -23.43 -1.10
C GLU A 97 5.47 -22.16 -1.91
N ARG A 98 4.19 -21.80 -2.07
CA ARG A 98 3.75 -20.59 -2.76
C ARG A 98 3.72 -19.35 -1.86
N GLN A 99 3.90 -19.54 -0.55
CA GLN A 99 3.79 -18.49 0.48
C GLN A 99 2.49 -17.70 0.35
N SER A 100 1.37 -18.41 0.23
CA SER A 100 0.06 -17.80 -0.02
C SER A 100 -1.03 -18.34 0.89
N VAL A 101 -2.07 -17.55 1.09
CA VAL A 101 -3.28 -17.90 1.84
C VAL A 101 -4.50 -17.71 0.96
N LEU A 102 -5.30 -18.77 0.83
CA LEU A 102 -6.55 -18.76 0.07
C LEU A 102 -7.73 -18.41 0.98
N PHE A 103 -8.31 -17.23 0.79
CA PHE A 103 -9.54 -16.84 1.47
C PHE A 103 -10.75 -17.18 0.59
N LYS A 104 -11.59 -18.09 1.07
CA LYS A 104 -12.88 -18.40 0.45
C LYS A 104 -13.92 -17.46 1.00
N SER A 105 -14.85 -16.98 0.17
CA SER A 105 -15.99 -16.25 0.70
C SER A 105 -16.84 -17.16 1.58
N ALA A 106 -17.31 -16.61 2.69
CA ALA A 106 -18.05 -17.34 3.71
C ALA A 106 -19.51 -17.58 3.27
N GLY A 107 -19.80 -18.79 2.77
CA GLY A 107 -21.14 -19.40 2.78
C GLY A 107 -22.04 -19.18 1.55
N PRO A 108 -23.10 -19.99 1.40
CA PRO A 108 -23.87 -20.10 0.16
C PRO A 108 -24.92 -18.99 0.01
N ALA A 109 -25.04 -18.47 -1.21
CA ALA A 109 -26.25 -17.92 -1.81
C ALA A 109 -27.05 -16.86 -1.00
N ILE A 110 -26.42 -15.73 -0.70
CA ILE A 110 -27.06 -14.43 -0.96
C ILE A 110 -26.00 -13.58 -1.65
N LYS A 111 -26.15 -13.39 -2.97
CA LYS A 111 -25.31 -12.48 -3.75
C LYS A 111 -25.54 -11.07 -3.24
N SER A 112 -24.82 -10.68 -2.19
CA SER A 112 -24.54 -9.26 -1.97
C SER A 112 -23.64 -8.82 -3.12
N GLU A 113 -23.86 -7.63 -3.69
CA GLU A 113 -23.02 -7.07 -4.75
C GLU A 113 -21.53 -6.92 -4.34
N THR A 114 -21.19 -7.21 -3.07
CA THR A 114 -19.86 -7.15 -2.48
C THR A 114 -19.16 -8.51 -2.30
N ASP A 115 -19.78 -9.60 -2.76
CA ASP A 115 -19.23 -10.95 -2.57
C ASP A 115 -18.19 -11.30 -3.64
N THR A 116 -16.92 -10.97 -3.37
CA THR A 116 -15.78 -11.39 -4.18
C THR A 116 -15.54 -12.88 -4.01
N GLY A 117 -15.35 -13.60 -5.13
CA GLY A 117 -14.97 -15.02 -5.14
C GLY A 117 -13.68 -15.33 -4.35
N PRO A 118 -13.23 -16.59 -4.33
CA PRO A 118 -12.03 -16.97 -3.60
C PRO A 118 -10.84 -16.12 -4.05
N ARG A 119 -10.09 -15.55 -3.10
CA ARG A 119 -8.90 -14.75 -3.39
C ARG A 119 -7.68 -15.31 -2.69
N GLU A 120 -6.57 -15.36 -3.42
CA GLU A 120 -5.26 -15.76 -2.92
C GLU A 120 -4.46 -14.52 -2.55
N VAL A 121 -3.92 -14.51 -1.33
CA VAL A 121 -3.13 -13.40 -0.80
C VAL A 121 -1.73 -13.90 -0.44
N GLN A 122 -0.71 -13.20 -0.93
CA GLN A 122 0.69 -13.52 -0.68
C GLN A 122 1.10 -13.10 0.73
N ILE A 123 1.93 -13.91 1.39
CA ILE A 123 2.51 -13.66 2.72
C ILE A 123 4.03 -13.80 2.66
N SER A 124 4.74 -13.23 3.63
CA SER A 124 6.20 -13.36 3.70
C SER A 124 6.62 -14.79 4.09
N GLU A 125 7.84 -15.17 3.72
CA GLU A 125 8.43 -16.45 4.13
C GLU A 125 8.47 -16.60 5.65
N ALA A 126 8.82 -15.53 6.36
CA ALA A 126 8.93 -15.53 7.81
C ALA A 126 7.58 -15.88 8.47
N LEU A 127 6.49 -15.23 8.02
CA LEU A 127 5.15 -15.50 8.53
C LEU A 127 4.68 -16.91 8.15
N SER A 128 4.92 -17.32 6.91
CA SER A 128 4.59 -18.67 6.43
C SER A 128 5.26 -19.73 7.31
N ARG A 129 6.57 -19.60 7.54
CA ARG A 129 7.36 -20.50 8.38
C ARG A 129 6.90 -20.50 9.83
N GLU A 130 6.57 -19.33 10.40
CA GLU A 130 6.04 -19.21 11.76
C GLU A 130 4.73 -20.01 11.91
N ILE A 131 3.78 -19.80 11.00
CA ILE A 131 2.49 -20.49 11.03
C ILE A 131 2.69 -22.00 10.86
N GLN A 132 3.55 -22.42 9.92
CA GLN A 132 3.84 -23.85 9.69
C GLN A 132 4.51 -24.51 10.89
N THR A 133 5.42 -23.80 11.57
CA THR A 133 6.06 -24.30 12.81
C THR A 133 5.03 -24.53 13.91
N ALA A 134 4.08 -23.60 14.07
CA ALA A 134 2.98 -23.80 15.01
C ALA A 134 2.08 -24.98 14.61
N LEU A 135 1.73 -25.12 13.33
CA LEU A 135 0.88 -26.21 12.83
C LEU A 135 1.56 -27.59 12.85
N ALA A 136 2.89 -27.63 12.86
CA ALA A 136 3.66 -28.86 13.00
C ALA A 136 3.72 -29.39 14.44
N ASP A 137 3.45 -28.56 15.44
CA ASP A 137 3.33 -29.01 16.84
C ASP A 137 2.08 -29.90 16.99
N ILE A 138 2.31 -31.16 17.39
CA ILE A 138 1.29 -32.18 17.60
C ILE A 138 0.24 -31.70 18.61
N SER A 139 0.69 -31.07 19.70
CA SER A 139 -0.21 -30.59 20.77
C SER A 139 -1.15 -29.51 20.24
N PHE A 140 -0.63 -28.62 19.39
CA PHE A 140 -1.42 -27.58 18.76
C PHE A 140 -2.37 -28.16 17.71
N LYS A 141 -1.88 -29.06 16.85
CA LYS A 141 -2.69 -29.75 15.85
C LYS A 141 -3.88 -30.49 16.49
N ASP A 142 -3.66 -31.21 17.58
CA ASP A 142 -4.71 -31.95 18.29
C ASP A 142 -5.73 -31.01 18.95
N SER A 143 -5.31 -29.80 19.32
CA SER A 143 -6.21 -28.77 19.86
C SER A 143 -7.12 -28.12 18.79
N LEU A 144 -6.78 -28.23 17.51
CA LEU A 144 -7.50 -27.62 16.38
C LEU A 144 -8.67 -28.49 15.87
N GLN A 145 -9.47 -29.08 16.76
CA GLN A 145 -10.61 -29.93 16.38
C GLN A 145 -11.60 -29.22 15.44
N ASN A 146 -11.82 -27.92 15.65
CA ASN A 146 -12.63 -27.04 14.80
C ASN A 146 -11.79 -26.03 14.01
N LEU A 147 -10.54 -26.37 13.66
CA LEU A 147 -9.63 -25.51 12.87
C LEU A 147 -9.53 -24.09 13.44
N PHE A 148 -9.97 -23.05 12.73
CA PHE A 148 -10.07 -21.67 13.22
C PHE A 148 -11.52 -21.18 13.44
N ASP A 149 -12.50 -22.07 13.39
CA ASP A 149 -13.89 -21.76 13.73
C ASP A 149 -14.03 -21.49 15.24
N ILE A 150 -14.02 -20.20 15.59
CA ILE A 150 -14.15 -19.65 16.94
C ILE A 150 -15.28 -18.63 16.87
N ASP A 151 -16.05 -18.50 17.95
CA ASP A 151 -17.03 -17.43 18.07
C ASP A 151 -16.40 -16.04 17.76
N PRO A 152 -16.88 -15.34 16.71
CA PRO A 152 -16.33 -14.04 16.33
C PRO A 152 -16.45 -12.98 17.43
N GLY A 153 -17.42 -13.10 18.36
CA GLY A 153 -17.57 -12.22 19.51
C GLY A 153 -16.44 -12.38 20.52
N PHE A 154 -16.06 -13.62 20.81
CA PHE A 154 -14.93 -13.96 21.66
C PHE A 154 -13.60 -13.44 21.09
N VAL A 155 -13.36 -13.63 19.79
CA VAL A 155 -12.14 -13.12 19.14
C VAL A 155 -12.06 -11.61 19.23
N ARG A 156 -13.14 -10.88 18.91
CA ARG A 156 -13.20 -9.42 19.07
C ARG A 156 -12.89 -8.98 20.50
N ARG A 157 -13.41 -9.70 21.50
CA ARG A 157 -13.13 -9.39 22.92
C ARG A 157 -11.64 -9.51 23.24
N LYS A 158 -10.95 -10.55 22.74
CA LYS A 158 -9.50 -10.70 22.95
C LYS A 158 -8.68 -9.62 22.25
N PHE A 159 -9.10 -9.19 21.07
CA PHE A 159 -8.50 -8.07 20.37
C PHE A 159 -8.61 -6.77 21.15
N TYR A 160 -9.79 -6.49 21.72
CA TYR A 160 -10.03 -5.34 22.59
C TYR A 160 -9.16 -5.38 23.86
N GLU A 161 -9.10 -6.53 24.53
CA GLU A 161 -8.25 -6.70 25.72
C GLU A 161 -6.76 -6.46 25.41
N ARG A 162 -6.28 -6.83 24.22
CA ARG A 162 -4.89 -6.59 23.81
C ARG A 162 -4.62 -5.12 23.51
N ALA A 163 -5.54 -4.42 22.85
CA ALA A 163 -5.41 -2.98 22.62
C ALA A 163 -5.41 -2.19 23.93
N GLU A 164 -6.29 -2.52 24.88
CA GLU A 164 -6.31 -1.89 26.20
C GLU A 164 -5.02 -2.18 26.98
N ALA A 165 -4.44 -3.37 26.86
CA ALA A 165 -3.16 -3.71 27.48
C ALA A 165 -1.98 -2.88 26.93
N CYS A 166 -2.08 -2.38 25.70
CA CYS A 166 -1.11 -1.44 25.11
C CYS A 166 -1.42 0.03 25.43
N GLY A 167 -2.50 0.32 26.17
CA GLY A 167 -2.97 1.69 26.43
C GLY A 167 -3.72 2.33 25.26
N PHE A 168 -4.10 1.56 24.24
CA PHE A 168 -4.85 2.05 23.08
C PHE A 168 -6.36 2.02 23.35
N PRO A 169 -7.14 2.95 22.77
CA PRO A 169 -8.59 2.88 22.81
C PRO A 169 -9.10 1.55 22.23
N LYS A 170 -10.00 0.88 22.96
CA LYS A 170 -10.63 -0.40 22.58
C LYS A 170 -11.11 -0.45 21.12
N ARG A 171 -11.68 0.65 20.61
CA ARG A 171 -12.19 0.75 19.23
C ARG A 171 -11.11 0.47 18.18
N LEU A 172 -9.85 0.87 18.44
CA LEU A 172 -8.74 0.75 17.48
C LEU A 172 -8.17 -0.67 17.40
N GLY A 173 -8.38 -1.48 18.44
CA GLY A 173 -7.95 -2.88 18.47
C GLY A 173 -8.79 -3.83 17.65
N GLY A 174 -9.93 -3.40 17.11
CA GLY A 174 -10.85 -4.28 16.40
C GLY A 174 -10.25 -4.86 15.10
N PRO A 175 -10.66 -6.08 14.68
CA PRO A 175 -10.22 -6.68 13.43
C PRO A 175 -10.36 -5.79 12.19
N GLU A 176 -11.47 -5.04 12.09
CA GLU A 176 -11.69 -4.10 10.99
C GLU A 176 -10.69 -2.94 11.01
N MET A 177 -10.33 -2.46 12.21
CA MET A 177 -9.41 -1.34 12.36
C MET A 177 -7.97 -1.75 12.07
N ILE A 178 -7.56 -2.95 12.51
CA ILE A 178 -6.26 -3.53 12.14
C ILE A 178 -6.18 -3.73 10.63
N ARG A 179 -7.26 -4.21 10.00
CA ARG A 179 -7.36 -4.36 8.54
C ARG A 179 -7.23 -3.01 7.81
N LYS A 180 -7.91 -1.95 8.28
CA LYS A 180 -7.76 -0.59 7.73
C LYS A 180 -6.33 -0.07 7.90
N ALA A 181 -5.76 -0.23 9.09
CA ALA A 181 -4.40 0.16 9.40
C ALA A 181 -3.38 -0.56 8.50
N ARG A 182 -3.58 -1.86 8.20
CA ARG A 182 -2.78 -2.61 7.23
C ARG A 182 -2.86 -2.01 5.83
N ALA A 183 -4.04 -1.65 5.35
CA ALA A 183 -4.19 -1.04 4.02
C ALA A 183 -3.44 0.29 3.93
N VAL A 184 -3.53 1.13 4.97
CA VAL A 184 -2.80 2.40 5.04
C VAL A 184 -1.29 2.16 5.10
N GLU A 185 -0.84 1.22 5.92
CA GLU A 185 0.57 0.84 6.01
C GLU A 185 1.14 0.37 4.66
N LEU A 186 0.37 -0.44 3.90
CA LEU A 186 0.77 -0.89 2.58
C LEU A 186 0.92 0.28 1.60
N MET A 187 -0.02 1.22 1.60
CA MET A 187 0.05 2.42 0.76
C MET A 187 1.23 3.31 1.15
N GLN A 188 1.46 3.52 2.45
CA GLN A 188 2.60 4.28 2.96
C GLN A 188 3.95 3.61 2.67
N ALA A 189 3.96 2.29 2.55
CA ALA A 189 5.13 1.54 2.13
C ALA A 189 5.29 1.48 0.60
N ASN A 190 4.50 2.25 -0.16
CA ASN A 190 4.51 2.35 -1.62
C ASN A 190 4.03 1.09 -2.36
N MET A 191 3.14 0.31 -1.75
CA MET A 191 2.41 -0.71 -2.49
C MET A 191 1.38 -0.02 -3.39
N PRO A 192 1.33 -0.33 -4.69
CA PRO A 192 0.32 0.23 -5.58
C PRO A 192 -1.09 -0.06 -5.05
N LEU A 193 -1.92 0.99 -4.91
CA LEU A 193 -3.34 0.91 -4.54
C LEU A 193 -4.11 -0.29 -5.13
N PRO A 194 -4.02 -0.62 -6.41
CA PRO A 194 -4.63 -1.82 -7.02
C PRO A 194 -4.18 -3.15 -6.42
N ALA A 195 -2.90 -3.31 -6.12
CA ALA A 195 -2.40 -4.49 -5.43
C ALA A 195 -2.99 -4.56 -4.01
N VAL A 196 -3.06 -3.40 -3.32
CA VAL A 196 -3.74 -3.28 -2.03
C VAL A 196 -5.23 -3.63 -2.16
N GLN A 197 -5.93 -3.13 -3.18
CA GLN A 197 -7.35 -3.40 -3.42
C GLN A 197 -7.61 -4.89 -3.70
N MET A 198 -6.76 -5.53 -4.51
CA MET A 198 -6.83 -6.96 -4.79
C MET A 198 -6.62 -7.79 -3.53
N MET A 199 -5.60 -7.46 -2.73
CA MET A 199 -5.30 -8.08 -1.45
C MET A 199 -6.46 -7.94 -0.46
N MET A 200 -7.07 -6.75 -0.41
CA MET A 200 -8.22 -6.46 0.43
C MET A 200 -9.52 -7.07 -0.11
N GLY A 201 -9.59 -7.52 -1.36
CA GLY A 201 -10.80 -8.10 -1.96
C GLY A 201 -11.87 -7.04 -2.27
N HIS A 202 -11.47 -5.89 -2.80
CA HIS A 202 -12.42 -4.91 -3.36
C HIS A 202 -12.64 -5.21 -4.85
N SER A 203 -13.90 -5.43 -5.26
CA SER A 203 -14.26 -5.86 -6.62
C SER A 203 -14.14 -4.79 -7.70
N THR A 204 -14.10 -3.51 -7.33
CA THR A 204 -14.12 -2.38 -8.28
C THR A 204 -12.75 -1.75 -8.38
N LEU A 205 -11.89 -2.36 -9.21
CA LEU A 205 -10.77 -1.66 -9.80
C LEU A 205 -11.36 -0.68 -10.82
N ASN A 206 -11.31 0.63 -10.56
CA ASN A 206 -11.44 1.61 -11.64
C ASN A 206 -10.15 1.52 -12.45
N LEU A 207 -10.15 0.62 -13.43
CA LEU A 207 -8.96 0.28 -14.21
C LEU A 207 -8.57 1.48 -15.09
N THR A 208 -7.58 2.27 -14.69
CA THR A 208 -6.79 3.09 -15.62
C THR A 208 -6.11 2.20 -16.66
N SER A 209 -5.84 2.70 -17.87
CA SER A 209 -5.30 1.92 -19.00
C SER A 209 -4.01 1.14 -18.69
N ALA A 210 -3.25 1.57 -17.68
CA ALA A 210 -2.05 0.90 -17.19
C ALA A 210 -2.30 -0.50 -16.60
N TYR A 211 -3.49 -0.79 -16.04
CA TYR A 211 -3.79 -2.14 -15.56
C TYR A 211 -3.93 -3.16 -16.67
N VAL A 212 -4.28 -2.72 -17.87
CA VAL A 212 -4.47 -3.60 -19.02
C VAL A 212 -3.16 -4.29 -19.42
N SER A 213 -2.00 -3.77 -19.00
CA SER A 213 -0.68 -4.35 -19.29
C SER A 213 -0.14 -5.32 -18.24
N PHE A 214 -0.77 -5.42 -17.06
CA PHE A 214 -0.40 -6.33 -15.98
C PHE A 214 -1.41 -7.48 -15.84
N SER A 215 -0.94 -8.72 -15.88
CA SER A 215 -1.78 -9.88 -15.58
C SER A 215 -2.03 -10.02 -14.07
N THR A 216 -3.07 -10.77 -13.69
CA THR A 216 -3.33 -11.10 -12.27
C THR A 216 -2.13 -11.77 -11.62
N ASP A 217 -1.44 -12.66 -12.34
CA ASP A 217 -0.26 -13.35 -11.86
C ASP A 217 0.89 -12.37 -11.60
N GLU A 218 1.08 -11.38 -12.47
CA GLU A 218 2.10 -10.33 -12.27
C GLU A 218 1.80 -9.46 -11.04
N ILE A 219 0.53 -9.11 -10.80
CA ILE A 219 0.13 -8.35 -9.60
C ILE A 219 0.36 -9.18 -8.34
N GLN A 220 0.05 -10.48 -8.37
CA GLN A 220 0.36 -11.39 -7.26
C GLN A 220 1.87 -11.49 -7.02
N GLN A 221 2.67 -11.60 -8.08
CA GLN A 221 4.12 -11.64 -8.00
C GLN A 221 4.68 -10.36 -7.35
N VAL A 222 4.21 -9.18 -7.77
CA VAL A 222 4.60 -7.91 -7.15
C VAL A 222 4.18 -7.86 -5.68
N THR A 223 2.98 -8.32 -5.34
CA THR A 223 2.51 -8.39 -3.95
C THR A 223 3.46 -9.24 -3.11
N ARG A 224 3.87 -10.42 -3.60
CA ARG A 224 4.82 -11.29 -2.91
C ARG A 224 6.17 -10.62 -2.70
N LEU A 225 6.77 -10.05 -3.75
CA LEU A 225 8.05 -9.36 -3.67
C LEU A 225 8.00 -8.23 -2.63
N PHE A 226 6.90 -7.49 -2.60
CA PHE A 226 6.69 -6.46 -1.60
C PHE A 226 6.63 -7.04 -0.18
N MET A 227 5.86 -8.10 0.06
CA MET A 227 5.73 -8.74 1.38
C MET A 227 7.09 -9.25 1.89
N GLU A 228 7.89 -9.86 1.01
CA GLU A 228 9.23 -10.32 1.38
C GLU A 228 10.16 -9.16 1.72
N ARG A 229 10.14 -8.09 0.92
CA ARG A 229 10.93 -6.88 1.23
C ARG A 229 10.50 -6.16 2.49
N GLU A 230 9.20 -6.09 2.77
CA GLU A 230 8.68 -5.54 4.02
C GLU A 230 9.26 -6.30 5.22
N SER A 231 9.27 -7.64 5.15
CA SER A 231 9.80 -8.49 6.21
C SER A 231 11.32 -8.42 6.39
N SER A 232 12.05 -8.05 5.33
CA SER A 232 13.51 -8.04 5.28
C SER A 232 14.12 -6.62 5.27
N ARG A 233 13.30 -5.58 5.47
CA ARG A 233 13.59 -4.16 5.17
C ARG A 233 14.98 -3.71 5.69
N LYS A 234 15.97 -3.78 4.80
CA LYS A 234 17.36 -3.33 5.01
C LYS A 234 17.81 -2.34 3.92
N THR A 235 16.92 -1.44 3.49
CA THR A 235 17.26 -0.34 2.58
C THR A 235 16.99 1.01 3.23
N SER A 236 17.82 2.00 2.91
CA SER A 236 17.63 3.40 3.31
C SER A 236 16.86 4.21 2.26
N ALA A 237 16.59 3.62 1.09
CA ALA A 237 15.67 4.21 0.13
C ALA A 237 14.23 4.10 0.65
N ARG A 238 13.46 5.18 0.48
CA ARG A 238 12.08 5.27 0.99
C ARG A 238 11.04 5.21 -0.11
N ASN A 239 11.43 5.52 -1.34
CA ASN A 239 10.57 5.46 -2.50
C ASN A 239 10.93 4.20 -3.29
N SER A 240 9.96 3.32 -3.48
CA SER A 240 10.11 2.09 -4.25
C SER A 240 8.97 2.00 -5.25
N PHE A 241 9.31 1.83 -6.51
CA PHE A 241 8.40 1.75 -7.64
C PHE A 241 8.48 0.34 -8.21
N PHE A 242 7.37 -0.38 -8.13
CA PHE A 242 7.24 -1.70 -8.74
C PHE A 242 6.62 -1.55 -10.12
N GLY A 243 7.30 -2.10 -11.12
CA GLY A 243 6.88 -1.92 -12.49
C GLY A 243 7.47 -2.96 -13.45
N LYS A 244 6.99 -2.89 -14.68
CA LYS A 244 7.42 -3.72 -15.79
C LYS A 244 8.30 -2.90 -16.71
N ILE A 245 9.44 -3.46 -17.11
CA ILE A 245 10.31 -2.80 -18.08
C ILE A 245 9.57 -2.71 -19.40
N GLN A 246 9.30 -1.50 -19.87
CA GLN A 246 8.59 -1.24 -21.11
C GLN A 246 9.55 -1.19 -22.29
N THR A 247 10.65 -0.45 -22.15
CA THR A 247 11.65 -0.29 -23.21
C THR A 247 13.05 -0.27 -22.62
N ILE A 248 14.01 -0.87 -23.34
CA ILE A 248 15.44 -0.73 -23.06
C ILE A 248 16.12 -0.16 -24.30
N GLN A 249 16.71 1.02 -24.18
CA GLN A 249 17.54 1.62 -25.23
C GLN A 249 19.00 1.54 -24.83
N ARG A 250 19.74 0.63 -25.46
CA ARG A 250 21.16 0.42 -25.19
C ARG A 250 22.01 1.43 -25.96
N GLY A 251 22.81 2.22 -25.27
CA GLY A 251 23.86 3.07 -25.84
C GLY A 251 25.25 2.45 -25.71
N ASP A 252 26.29 3.22 -25.98
CA ASP A 252 27.68 2.73 -25.98
C ASP A 252 28.18 2.34 -24.58
N ILE A 253 27.84 3.14 -23.57
CA ILE A 253 28.30 2.95 -22.18
C ILE A 253 27.15 2.56 -21.26
N GLN A 254 25.98 3.18 -21.47
CA GLN A 254 24.83 3.07 -20.59
C GLN A 254 23.58 2.73 -21.41
N ALA A 255 22.60 2.16 -20.72
CA ALA A 255 21.29 1.88 -21.25
C ALA A 255 20.24 2.73 -20.52
N LEU A 256 19.33 3.32 -21.30
CA LEU A 256 18.13 3.96 -20.80
C LEU A 256 17.06 2.89 -20.63
N VAL A 257 16.51 2.79 -19.43
CA VAL A 257 15.46 1.83 -19.08
C VAL A 257 14.23 2.62 -18.65
N ASN A 258 13.11 2.39 -19.35
CA ASN A 258 11.81 2.91 -18.93
C ASN A 258 10.98 1.76 -18.37
N LEU A 259 10.42 1.97 -17.19
CA LEU A 259 9.49 1.06 -16.54
C LEU A 259 8.13 1.74 -16.37
N THR A 260 7.07 0.96 -16.57
CA THR A 260 5.71 1.39 -16.23
C THR A 260 5.34 0.77 -14.89
N THR A 261 4.93 1.59 -13.92
CA THR A 261 4.43 1.09 -12.64
C THR A 261 3.03 0.51 -12.80
N ILE A 262 2.58 -0.29 -11.83
CA ILE A 262 1.20 -0.81 -11.81
C ILE A 262 0.17 0.34 -11.80
N GLY A 263 0.50 1.47 -11.16
CA GLY A 263 -0.35 2.67 -11.16
C GLY A 263 -0.34 3.47 -12.47
N GLY A 264 0.48 3.08 -13.44
CA GLY A 264 0.56 3.70 -14.78
C GLY A 264 1.57 4.81 -14.93
N HIS A 265 2.39 5.05 -13.92
CA HIS A 265 3.45 6.04 -14.02
C HIS A 265 4.65 5.47 -14.77
N SER A 266 5.35 6.32 -15.51
CA SER A 266 6.65 5.98 -16.09
C SER A 266 7.75 6.34 -15.10
N VAL A 267 8.69 5.43 -14.88
CA VAL A 267 9.97 5.73 -14.22
C VAL A 267 11.09 5.45 -15.21
N THR A 268 11.93 6.45 -15.42
CA THR A 268 13.08 6.42 -16.29
C THR A 268 14.35 6.33 -15.44
N THR A 269 15.23 5.40 -15.80
CA THR A 269 16.54 5.23 -15.16
C THR A 269 17.61 4.98 -16.21
N VAL A 270 18.84 5.39 -15.89
CA VAL A 270 20.01 5.06 -16.70
C VAL A 270 20.94 4.17 -15.89
N ILE A 271 21.35 3.04 -16.46
CA ILE A 271 22.30 2.10 -15.84
C ILE A 271 23.43 1.77 -16.80
N THR A 272 24.55 1.27 -16.27
CA THR A 272 25.65 0.80 -17.13
C THR A 272 25.22 -0.42 -17.94
N ASN A 273 25.80 -0.60 -19.13
CA ASN A 273 25.59 -1.83 -19.92
C ASN A 273 26.00 -3.09 -19.14
N TYR A 274 27.02 -2.98 -18.29
CA TYR A 274 27.42 -4.06 -17.38
C TYR A 274 26.31 -4.41 -16.38
N SER A 275 25.68 -3.42 -15.74
CA SER A 275 24.56 -3.65 -14.82
C SER A 275 23.34 -4.22 -15.53
N LEU A 276 23.05 -3.76 -16.76
CA LEU A 276 21.96 -4.29 -17.58
C LEU A 276 22.13 -5.80 -17.81
N ASP A 277 23.33 -6.20 -18.23
CA ASP A 277 23.68 -7.59 -18.52
C ASP A 277 23.71 -8.44 -17.24
N LEU A 278 24.37 -7.93 -16.18
CA LEU A 278 24.50 -8.61 -14.89
C LEU A 278 23.15 -8.92 -14.24
N LEU A 279 22.21 -7.97 -14.31
CA LEU A 279 20.87 -8.14 -13.75
C LEU A 279 19.95 -8.92 -14.70
N GLY A 280 20.38 -9.21 -15.94
CA GLY A 280 19.59 -9.94 -16.95
C GLY A 280 18.31 -9.20 -17.34
N LEU A 281 18.36 -7.87 -17.44
CA LEU A 281 17.17 -7.07 -17.71
C LEU A 281 16.69 -7.23 -19.15
N ARG A 282 15.38 -7.39 -19.31
CA ARG A 282 14.72 -7.49 -20.61
C ARG A 282 13.35 -6.83 -20.55
N GLU A 283 12.87 -6.37 -21.70
CA GLU A 283 11.51 -5.86 -21.83
C GLU A 283 10.50 -6.90 -21.35
N GLY A 284 9.46 -6.44 -20.67
CA GLY A 284 8.44 -7.25 -20.03
C GLY A 284 8.82 -7.85 -18.67
N ARG A 285 10.07 -7.72 -18.20
CA ARG A 285 10.46 -8.20 -16.87
C ARG A 285 9.94 -7.27 -15.77
N LEU A 286 9.41 -7.85 -14.70
CA LEU A 286 9.08 -7.13 -13.47
C LEU A 286 10.35 -6.78 -12.69
N ILE A 287 10.39 -5.56 -12.19
CA ILE A 287 11.54 -5.02 -11.45
C ILE A 287 11.08 -4.00 -10.41
N THR A 288 11.98 -3.67 -9.49
CA THR A 288 11.78 -2.55 -8.57
C THR A 288 12.83 -1.49 -8.78
N ALA A 289 12.37 -0.26 -8.91
CA ALA A 289 13.19 0.93 -8.94
C ALA A 289 13.09 1.66 -7.60
N GLU A 290 14.21 1.96 -6.98
CA GLU A 290 14.26 2.68 -5.71
C GLU A 290 14.95 4.04 -5.89
N VAL A 291 14.46 5.04 -5.17
CA VAL A 291 15.10 6.34 -5.05
C VAL A 291 15.08 6.80 -3.60
N LYS A 292 16.21 7.34 -3.14
CA LYS A 292 16.31 7.88 -1.78
C LYS A 292 15.53 9.19 -1.68
N ALA A 293 14.79 9.37 -0.59
CA ALA A 293 14.03 10.60 -0.33
C ALA A 293 14.81 11.92 -0.49
N PRO A 294 16.09 12.05 -0.10
CA PRO A 294 16.85 13.29 -0.32
C PRO A 294 17.19 13.60 -1.79
N TRP A 295 16.92 12.68 -2.73
CA TRP A 295 17.11 12.91 -4.17
C TRP A 295 15.82 13.38 -4.86
N VAL A 296 14.70 13.39 -4.12
CA VAL A 296 13.41 13.87 -4.61
C VAL A 296 13.29 15.37 -4.30
N THR A 297 13.15 16.17 -5.35
CA THR A 297 12.92 17.61 -5.27
C THR A 297 11.43 17.89 -5.39
N LEU A 298 10.93 18.87 -4.63
CA LEU A 298 9.54 19.32 -4.71
C LEU A 298 9.46 20.71 -5.33
N GLN A 299 8.48 20.91 -6.22
CA GLN A 299 8.13 22.20 -6.79
C GLN A 299 6.63 22.44 -6.67
N LYS A 300 6.22 23.62 -6.20
CA LYS A 300 4.80 24.01 -6.18
C LYS A 300 4.29 24.23 -7.60
N GLY A 301 3.07 23.79 -7.88
CA GLY A 301 2.41 24.07 -9.15
C GLY A 301 1.38 23.03 -9.52
N ILE A 302 0.45 23.45 -10.37
CA ILE A 302 -0.53 22.55 -11.00
C ILE A 302 0.02 22.08 -12.36
N GLU A 303 0.63 22.99 -13.11
CA GLU A 303 1.24 22.71 -14.42
C GLU A 303 2.57 21.96 -14.29
N GLU A 304 2.86 21.10 -15.26
CA GLU A 304 4.11 20.33 -15.30
C GLU A 304 5.30 21.29 -15.46
N PRO A 305 6.30 21.23 -14.57
CA PRO A 305 7.43 22.14 -14.62
C PRO A 305 8.39 21.78 -15.75
N GLU A 306 8.95 22.80 -16.40
CA GLU A 306 10.13 22.62 -17.24
C GLU A 306 11.31 22.22 -16.36
N SER A 307 11.79 20.99 -16.52
CA SER A 307 12.83 20.41 -15.68
C SER A 307 13.68 19.42 -16.45
N SER A 308 14.97 19.37 -16.12
CA SER A 308 15.89 18.34 -16.62
C SER A 308 15.68 16.98 -15.94
N ALA A 309 14.88 16.90 -14.88
CA ALA A 309 14.50 15.63 -14.29
C ALA A 309 13.53 14.89 -15.22
N GLU A 310 13.85 13.65 -15.55
CA GLU A 310 13.02 12.77 -16.39
C GLU A 310 11.81 12.24 -15.62
N ASN A 311 11.96 12.01 -14.32
CA ASN A 311 10.89 11.50 -13.47
C ASN A 311 10.18 12.65 -12.80
N ARG A 312 8.91 12.86 -13.14
CA ARG A 312 8.07 13.96 -12.65
C ARG A 312 6.69 13.42 -12.30
N PHE A 313 6.30 13.54 -11.04
CA PHE A 313 5.03 13.05 -10.54
C PHE A 313 4.23 14.19 -9.93
N ASN A 314 3.04 14.43 -10.46
CA ASN A 314 2.09 15.35 -9.86
C ASN A 314 1.49 14.71 -8.60
N GLY A 315 1.40 15.48 -7.51
CA GLY A 315 0.81 15.03 -6.28
C GLY A 315 0.42 16.16 -5.33
N ILE A 316 -0.08 15.75 -4.17
CA ILE A 316 -0.53 16.65 -3.10
C ILE A 316 0.24 16.34 -1.83
N ILE A 317 0.69 17.36 -1.10
CA ILE A 317 1.34 17.16 0.19
C ILE A 317 0.32 16.67 1.21
N THR A 318 0.55 15.48 1.78
CA THR A 318 -0.34 14.84 2.76
C THR A 318 0.16 14.97 4.18
N ARG A 319 1.48 14.99 4.38
CA ARG A 319 2.13 15.09 5.70
C ARG A 319 3.44 15.87 5.60
N ILE A 320 3.71 16.68 6.62
CA ILE A 320 4.95 17.42 6.79
C ILE A 320 5.49 17.11 8.19
N THR A 321 6.66 16.50 8.26
CA THR A 321 7.35 16.21 9.54
C THR A 321 8.59 17.10 9.62
N SER A 322 8.48 18.19 10.38
CA SER A 322 9.58 19.15 10.53
C SER A 322 10.60 18.66 11.56
N GLY A 323 11.86 18.55 11.15
CA GLY A 323 13.00 18.32 12.03
C GLY A 323 13.81 19.59 12.28
N SER A 324 14.88 19.46 13.06
CA SER A 324 15.82 20.57 13.32
C SER A 324 16.69 20.89 12.10
N VAL A 325 17.10 19.87 11.36
CA VAL A 325 17.99 19.98 10.19
C VAL A 325 17.21 19.77 8.89
N ASN A 326 16.37 18.73 8.84
CA ASN A 326 15.62 18.37 7.65
C ASN A 326 14.12 18.28 7.94
N THR A 327 13.33 18.61 6.93
CA THR A 327 11.88 18.40 6.89
C THR A 327 11.58 17.26 5.93
N GLU A 328 10.82 16.27 6.40
CA GLU A 328 10.29 15.19 5.59
C GLU A 328 8.89 15.55 5.09
N TYR A 329 8.67 15.34 3.79
CA TYR A 329 7.42 15.57 3.10
C TYR A 329 6.89 14.26 2.56
N ALA A 330 5.62 14.00 2.80
CA ALA A 330 4.88 12.92 2.15
C ALA A 330 3.98 13.51 1.06
N VAL A 331 4.12 13.03 -0.17
CA VAL A 331 3.41 13.51 -1.35
C VAL A 331 2.63 12.37 -1.97
N ARG A 332 1.30 12.51 -2.02
CA ARG A 332 0.43 11.52 -2.65
C ARG A 332 0.25 11.82 -4.12
N ILE A 333 0.58 10.87 -4.97
CA ILE A 333 0.39 10.96 -6.41
C ILE A 333 -0.94 10.32 -6.84
N SER A 334 -1.32 10.45 -8.11
CA SER A 334 -2.67 10.10 -8.60
C SER A 334 -3.09 8.64 -8.42
N ASP A 335 -2.14 7.70 -8.33
CA ASP A 335 -2.42 6.27 -8.09
C ASP A 335 -2.53 5.91 -6.60
N GLY A 336 -2.42 6.89 -5.70
CA GLY A 336 -2.46 6.72 -4.25
C GLY A 336 -1.11 6.42 -3.60
N THR A 337 -0.04 6.21 -4.37
CA THR A 337 1.33 6.01 -3.87
C THR A 337 1.82 7.27 -3.12
N GLU A 338 2.56 7.08 -2.02
CA GLU A 338 3.05 8.18 -1.17
C GLU A 338 4.58 8.34 -1.27
N LEU A 339 5.02 9.33 -2.06
CA LEU A 339 6.42 9.66 -2.21
C LEU A 339 6.96 10.44 -1.01
N SER A 340 8.11 10.02 -0.51
CA SER A 340 8.86 10.70 0.53
C SER A 340 9.95 11.59 -0.08
N ALA A 341 9.95 12.87 0.29
CA ALA A 341 11.01 13.82 -0.04
C ALA A 341 11.63 14.39 1.24
N ILE A 342 12.95 14.54 1.27
CA ILE A 342 13.67 15.17 2.39
C ILE A 342 14.31 16.45 1.89
N ILE A 343 13.90 17.58 2.48
CA ILE A 343 14.38 18.92 2.14
C ILE A 343 15.00 19.52 3.40
N SER A 344 16.04 20.36 3.28
CA SER A 344 16.56 21.07 4.44
C SER A 344 15.47 21.95 5.07
N THR A 345 15.44 22.04 6.39
CA THR A 345 14.42 22.84 7.12
C THR A 345 14.51 24.32 6.73
N GLU A 346 15.70 24.79 6.40
CA GLU A 346 15.92 26.14 5.89
C GLU A 346 15.25 26.37 4.52
N SER A 347 15.44 25.45 3.56
CA SER A 347 14.75 25.50 2.26
C SER A 347 13.24 25.33 2.43
N SER A 348 12.81 24.45 3.31
CA SER A 348 11.41 24.25 3.68
C SER A 348 10.75 25.57 4.13
N ARG A 349 11.43 26.36 4.95
CA ARG A 349 10.93 27.68 5.39
C ARG A 349 10.80 28.68 4.24
N ARG A 350 11.69 28.63 3.25
CA ARG A 350 11.63 29.50 2.07
C ARG A 350 10.53 29.10 1.08
N LEU A 351 10.27 27.81 0.94
CA LEU A 351 9.31 27.27 -0.03
C LEU A 351 7.86 27.33 0.49
N GLU A 352 7.69 27.49 1.81
CA GLU A 352 6.40 27.69 2.48
C GLU A 352 5.34 26.62 2.13
N PHE A 353 5.78 25.37 1.93
CA PHE A 353 4.87 24.26 1.66
C PHE A 353 3.87 24.05 2.80
N SER A 354 2.61 23.82 2.44
CA SER A 354 1.52 23.48 3.35
C SER A 354 0.90 22.15 2.99
N LYS A 355 0.32 21.46 3.99
CA LYS A 355 -0.51 20.27 3.74
C LYS A 355 -1.67 20.66 2.82
N GLY A 356 -1.88 19.89 1.75
CA GLY A 356 -2.88 20.17 0.71
C GLY A 356 -2.34 20.90 -0.51
N ASP A 357 -1.09 21.38 -0.49
CA ASP A 357 -0.51 22.06 -1.66
C ASP A 357 -0.32 21.07 -2.83
N PRO A 358 -0.70 21.46 -4.06
CA PRO A 358 -0.33 20.74 -5.27
C PRO A 358 1.15 20.96 -5.58
N VAL A 359 1.86 19.86 -5.78
CA VAL A 359 3.31 19.85 -6.02
C VAL A 359 3.70 18.82 -7.08
N TRP A 360 4.86 19.05 -7.67
CA TRP A 360 5.58 18.08 -8.49
C TRP A 360 6.74 17.52 -7.70
N ALA A 361 6.75 16.20 -7.51
CA ALA A 361 7.88 15.45 -7.00
C ALA A 361 8.75 14.99 -8.19
N MET A 362 10.03 15.35 -8.16
CA MET A 362 10.92 15.17 -9.29
C MET A 362 12.25 14.55 -8.87
N PHE A 363 12.79 13.65 -9.69
CA PHE A 363 14.14 13.13 -9.53
C PHE A 363 14.76 12.73 -10.87
N ASN A 364 16.08 12.86 -10.95
CA ASN A 364 16.81 12.52 -12.17
C ASN A 364 16.93 11.00 -12.34
N CYS A 365 16.95 10.52 -13.58
CA CYS A 365 17.12 9.10 -13.94
C CYS A 365 18.42 8.45 -13.39
N PHE A 366 19.46 9.22 -13.08
CA PHE A 366 20.69 8.73 -12.44
C PHE A 366 20.54 8.45 -10.93
N ALA A 367 19.46 8.94 -10.30
CA ALA A 367 19.20 8.76 -8.88
C ALA A 367 18.53 7.41 -8.54
N VAL A 368 18.12 6.67 -9.58
CA VAL A 368 17.31 5.47 -9.47
C VAL A 368 18.20 4.24 -9.44
N VAL A 369 17.93 3.33 -8.50
CA VAL A 369 18.62 2.04 -8.37
C VAL A 369 17.64 0.93 -8.70
N LEU A 370 18.06 -0.03 -9.52
CA LEU A 370 17.24 -1.18 -9.90
C LEU A 370 17.58 -2.41 -9.06
N HIS A 371 16.54 -3.11 -8.63
CA HIS A 371 16.62 -4.36 -7.89
C HIS A 371 15.87 -5.47 -8.63
N VAL A 372 16.59 -6.53 -8.95
CA VAL A 372 16.03 -7.81 -9.37
C VAL A 372 16.08 -8.76 -8.18
N ASP A 373 14.97 -9.43 -7.91
CA ASP A 373 14.90 -10.52 -6.94
C ASP A 373 14.83 -11.86 -7.71
#